data_AF-A0A534CM07-F1
#
_entry.id   AF-A0A534CM07-F1
#
_cell.length_a   1.000
_cell.length_b   1.000
_cell.length_c   1.000
_cell.angle_alpha   90.00
_cell.angle_beta   90.00
_cell.angle_gamma   90.00
#
_symmetry.space_group_name_H-M   'P 1'
#
loop_
_entity.id
_entity.type
_entity.pdbx_description
1 polymer ?
#
loop_
_entity_poly.entity_id
_entity_poly.type
_entity_poly.pdbx_seq_one_letter_code
_entity_poly.pdbx_strand_id
1 'polypeptide(L)'
;GASHNVGVFDSWQMSAADVERRTEWVRHTWTQIEPLTRGQYVNLAATDDRETRVHAAYGDNYPRLAALKKRYDPNNLFRLNANIKPA
;
A
#
# COMPACT_ATOMS: atom_id res chain seq x y z
N GLY A 1 -3.34 -5.02 -18.52
CA GLY A 1 -3.34 -4.17 -17.30
C GLY A 1 -4.76 -3.96 -16.83
N ALA A 2 -4.97 -3.50 -15.59
CA ALA A 2 -6.29 -3.11 -15.11
C ALA A 2 -6.82 -1.90 -15.91
N SER A 3 -8.13 -1.87 -16.20
CA SER A 3 -8.78 -0.75 -16.91
C SER A 3 -9.26 0.36 -15.99
N HIS A 4 -9.33 0.11 -14.68
CA HIS A 4 -9.84 1.02 -13.67
C HIS A 4 -9.05 0.88 -12.36
N ASN A 5 -9.01 1.96 -11.60
CA ASN A 5 -8.56 1.96 -10.21
C ASN A 5 -9.73 2.38 -9.32
N VAL A 6 -9.80 1.81 -8.13
CA VAL A 6 -10.79 2.16 -7.10
C VAL A 6 -10.06 2.42 -5.79
N GLY A 7 -10.53 3.41 -5.04
CA GLY A 7 -10.03 3.72 -3.70
C GLY A 7 -11.14 4.32 -2.86
N VAL A 8 -11.06 4.11 -1.55
CA VAL A 8 -11.96 4.70 -0.56
C VAL A 8 -11.15 5.71 0.22
N PHE A 9 -11.59 6.96 0.22
CA PHE A 9 -10.91 8.06 0.90
C PHE A 9 -11.91 8.81 1.78
N ASP A 10 -11.47 9.19 2.96
CA ASP A 10 -12.16 10.15 3.82
C ASP A 10 -11.17 11.23 4.24
N SER A 11 -11.43 12.48 3.85
CA SER A 11 -10.51 13.60 4.08
C SER A 11 -11.30 14.87 4.42
N TRP A 12 -11.44 15.13 5.73
CA TRP A 12 -12.13 16.30 6.26
C TRP A 12 -11.40 16.83 7.48
N GLN A 13 -11.69 18.08 7.86
CA GLN A 13 -11.35 18.55 9.19
C GLN A 13 -12.21 17.80 10.20
N MET A 14 -11.56 17.05 11.09
CA MET A 14 -12.22 16.16 12.04
C MET A 14 -11.81 16.52 13.47
N SER A 15 -12.74 16.38 14.40
CA SER A 15 -12.38 16.35 15.82
C SER A 15 -11.59 15.07 16.12
N ALA A 16 -10.77 15.09 17.17
CA ALA A 16 -10.05 13.87 17.61
C ALA A 16 -11.00 12.70 17.89
N ALA A 17 -12.22 12.99 18.36
CA ALA A 17 -13.25 11.99 18.65
C ALA A 17 -13.83 11.33 17.39
N ASP A 18 -13.75 11.97 16.22
CA ASP A 18 -14.29 11.43 14.97
C ASP A 18 -13.27 10.61 14.17
N VAL A 19 -11.97 10.76 14.46
CA VAL A 19 -10.87 10.11 13.70
C VAL A 19 -11.03 8.60 13.69
N GLU A 20 -11.26 7.99 14.85
CA GLU A 20 -11.37 6.53 14.98
C GLU A 20 -12.57 5.99 14.19
N ARG A 21 -13.76 6.57 14.43
CA ARG A 21 -15.01 6.17 13.75
C ARG A 21 -14.88 6.24 12.23
N ARG A 22 -14.23 7.28 11.71
CA ARG A 22 -14.06 7.49 10.27
C ARG A 22 -12.99 6.59 9.67
N THR A 23 -11.90 6.35 10.39
CA THR A 23 -10.89 5.36 10.01
C THR A 23 -11.51 3.97 9.91
N GLU A 24 -12.34 3.59 10.87
CA GLU A 24 -13.07 2.32 10.85
C GLU A 24 -14.04 2.25 9.67
N TRP A 25 -14.76 3.32 9.37
CA TRP A 25 -15.64 3.38 8.20
C TRP A 25 -14.89 3.15 6.88
N VAL A 26 -13.72 3.78 6.68
CA VAL A 26 -12.90 3.57 5.48
C VAL A 26 -12.44 2.12 5.39
N ARG A 27 -11.90 1.57 6.48
CA ARG A 27 -11.43 0.18 6.55
C ARG A 27 -12.56 -0.80 6.26
N HIS A 28 -13.70 -0.64 6.93
CA HIS A 28 -14.87 -1.51 6.74
C HIS A 28 -15.35 -1.45 5.29
N THR A 29 -15.48 -0.25 4.71
CA THR A 29 -15.88 -0.10 3.30
C THR A 29 -14.88 -0.76 2.35
N TRP A 30 -13.57 -0.64 2.61
CA TRP A 30 -12.55 -1.31 1.81
C TRP A 30 -12.68 -2.84 1.85
N THR A 31 -13.02 -3.44 2.99
CA THR A 31 -13.19 -4.92 3.08
C THR A 31 -14.27 -5.46 2.13
N GLN A 32 -15.26 -4.65 1.75
CA GLN A 32 -16.30 -5.05 0.81
C GLN A 32 -15.84 -4.92 -0.66
N ILE A 33 -14.92 -4.01 -0.95
CA ILE A 33 -14.43 -3.69 -2.30
C ILE A 33 -13.22 -4.54 -2.66
N GLU A 34 -12.31 -4.78 -1.71
CA GLU A 34 -11.02 -5.48 -1.92
C GLU A 34 -11.16 -6.79 -2.71
N PRO A 35 -12.14 -7.69 -2.45
CA PRO A 35 -12.30 -8.93 -3.20
C PRO A 35 -12.58 -8.75 -4.70
N LEU A 36 -13.07 -7.57 -5.11
CA LEU A 36 -13.40 -7.23 -6.50
C LEU A 36 -12.20 -6.65 -7.26
N THR A 37 -11.08 -6.44 -6.57
CA THR A 37 -9.88 -5.80 -7.12
C THR A 37 -8.79 -6.81 -7.47
N ARG A 38 -7.81 -6.40 -8.27
CA ARG A 38 -6.62 -7.19 -8.58
C ARG A 38 -5.38 -6.32 -8.45
N GLY A 39 -4.61 -6.57 -7.40
CA GLY A 39 -3.41 -5.79 -7.06
C GLY A 39 -3.74 -4.47 -6.37
N GLN A 40 -2.70 -3.69 -6.08
CA GLN A 40 -2.80 -2.39 -5.43
C GLN A 40 -1.87 -1.40 -6.11
N TYR A 41 -2.25 -0.12 -6.08
CA TYR A 41 -1.38 0.96 -6.51
C TYR A 41 -0.60 1.47 -5.30
N VAL A 42 0.73 1.30 -5.32
CA VAL A 42 1.60 1.59 -4.14
C VAL A 42 1.49 3.01 -3.60
N ASN A 43 1.10 3.99 -4.43
CA ASN A 43 0.93 5.38 -4.00
C ASN A 43 -0.42 5.63 -3.29
N LEU A 44 -1.32 4.65 -3.29
CA LEU A 44 -2.59 4.67 -2.56
C LEU A 44 -2.58 3.70 -1.38
N ALA A 45 -1.42 3.13 -1.04
CA ALA A 45 -1.28 2.28 0.12
C ALA A 45 -1.56 3.08 1.40
N ALA A 46 -2.36 2.49 2.29
CA ALA A 46 -2.59 3.05 3.62
C ALA A 46 -1.33 2.88 4.48
N THR A 47 -1.14 3.74 5.47
CA THR A 47 0.03 3.69 6.37
C THR A 47 0.11 2.39 7.19
N ASP A 48 -0.99 1.68 7.34
CA ASP A 48 -1.11 0.38 8.00
C ASP A 48 -1.09 -0.82 7.04
N ASP A 49 -0.88 -0.59 5.74
CA ASP A 49 -0.69 -1.69 4.79
C ASP A 49 0.59 -2.46 5.10
N ARG A 50 0.45 -3.78 5.17
CA ARG A 50 1.54 -4.69 5.51
C ARG A 50 2.54 -4.80 4.35
N GLU A 51 3.78 -5.15 4.68
CA GLU A 51 4.85 -5.43 3.71
C GLU A 51 4.44 -6.43 2.62
N THR A 52 3.61 -7.42 2.97
CA THR A 52 3.07 -8.42 2.03
C THR A 52 2.21 -7.80 0.92
N ARG A 53 1.51 -6.69 1.21
CA ARG A 53 0.71 -5.94 0.22
C ARG A 53 1.59 -5.17 -0.75
N VAL A 54 2.67 -4.58 -0.26
CA VAL A 54 3.70 -3.92 -1.09
C VAL A 54 4.33 -4.93 -2.05
N HIS A 55 4.65 -6.14 -1.59
CA HIS A 55 5.20 -7.20 -2.46
C HIS A 55 4.21 -7.59 -3.57
N ALA A 56 2.94 -7.79 -3.20
CA ALA A 56 1.88 -8.13 -4.15
C ALA A 56 1.65 -7.05 -5.21
N ALA A 57 1.85 -5.77 -4.87
CA ALA A 57 1.69 -4.65 -5.80
C ALA A 57 2.73 -4.66 -6.94
N TYR A 58 3.97 -5.11 -6.67
CA TYR A 58 5.01 -5.20 -7.69
C TYR A 58 4.93 -6.48 -8.54
N GLY A 59 4.30 -7.54 -8.02
CA GLY A 59 4.13 -8.82 -8.71
C GLY A 59 5.46 -9.40 -9.21
N ASP A 60 5.47 -9.86 -10.46
CA ASP A 60 6.65 -10.48 -11.09
C ASP A 60 7.87 -9.54 -11.21
N ASN A 61 7.69 -8.22 -11.03
CA ASN A 61 8.81 -7.28 -11.02
C ASN A 61 9.58 -7.26 -9.70
N TYR A 62 9.00 -7.80 -8.61
CA TYR A 62 9.59 -7.75 -7.28
C TYR A 62 11.02 -8.32 -7.23
N PRO A 63 11.33 -9.51 -7.79
CA PRO A 63 12.69 -10.07 -7.73
C PRO A 63 13.73 -9.17 -8.41
N ARG A 64 13.37 -8.55 -9.55
CA ARG A 64 14.26 -7.62 -10.26
C ARG A 64 14.52 -6.36 -9.44
N LEU A 65 13.49 -5.81 -8.80
CA LEU A 65 13.62 -4.63 -7.95
C LEU A 65 14.42 -4.92 -6.67
N ALA A 66 14.24 -6.08 -6.05
CA ALA A 66 15.02 -6.51 -4.89
C ALA A 66 16.50 -6.68 -5.22
N ALA A 67 16.84 -7.21 -6.40
CA ALA A 67 18.21 -7.28 -6.89
C ALA A 67 18.83 -5.89 -7.13
N LEU A 68 18.06 -4.95 -7.69
CA LEU A 68 18.49 -3.56 -7.83
C LEU A 68 18.69 -2.88 -6.48
N LYS A 69 17.77 -3.09 -5.53
CA LYS A 69 17.89 -2.59 -4.15
C LYS A 69 19.15 -3.13 -3.49
N LYS A 70 19.46 -4.42 -3.63
CA LYS A 70 20.72 -5.01 -3.13
C LYS A 70 21.96 -4.31 -3.71
N ARG A 71 21.94 -3.96 -5.00
CA ARG A 71 23.06 -3.29 -5.67
C ARG A 71 23.26 -1.85 -5.21
N TYR A 72 22.19 -1.10 -5.01
CA TYR A 72 22.25 0.36 -4.81
C TYR A 72 21.94 0.82 -3.37
N ASP A 73 21.25 0.01 -2.58
CA ASP A 73 20.88 0.28 -1.19
C ASP A 73 20.88 -1.03 -0.35
N PRO A 74 22.05 -1.71 -0.23
CA PRO A 74 22.15 -3.01 0.44
C PRO A 74 21.76 -2.97 1.93
N ASN A 75 21.92 -1.80 2.57
CA ASN A 75 21.60 -1.61 3.98
C ASN A 75 20.15 -1.11 4.20
N ASN A 76 19.37 -0.98 3.13
CA ASN A 76 17.98 -0.52 3.16
C ASN A 76 17.82 0.83 3.90
N LEU A 77 18.70 1.79 3.59
CA LEU A 77 18.67 3.14 4.15
C LEU A 77 17.39 3.86 3.75
N PHE A 78 16.96 3.74 2.48
CA PHE A 78 15.76 4.37 1.96
C PHE A 78 14.54 3.46 2.13
N ARG A 79 13.99 3.41 3.35
CA ARG A 79 12.93 2.46 3.74
C ARG A 79 11.58 3.08 4.13
N LEU A 80 11.47 4.41 4.17
CA LEU A 80 10.20 5.11 4.45
C LEU A 80 9.42 5.33 3.15
N ASN A 81 9.04 4.24 2.50
CA ASN A 81 8.30 4.20 1.23
C ASN A 81 7.58 2.84 1.12
N ALA A 82 6.92 2.57 -0.02
CA ALA A 82 6.45 1.23 -0.38
C ALA A 82 7.66 0.29 -0.62
N ASN A 83 8.30 -0.08 0.48
CA ASN A 83 9.66 -0.57 0.52
C ASN A 83 9.81 -1.98 -0.04
N ILE A 84 10.94 -2.19 -0.70
CA ILE A 84 11.40 -3.48 -1.19
C ILE A 84 12.65 -3.84 -0.39
N LYS A 85 12.67 -5.01 0.23
CA LYS A 85 13.88 -5.48 0.93
C LYS A 85 14.93 -5.96 -0.09
N PRO A 86 16.21 -5.64 0.11
CA PRO A 86 17.28 -6.19 -0.73
C PRO A 86 17.31 -7.72 -0.61
N ALA A 87 17.51 -8.40 -1.74
CA ALA A 87 17.66 -9.86 -1.82
C ALA A 87 19.04 -10.34 -1.35
#